data_AF-A0A7X3NSS2-F1
#
_entry.id   AF-A0A7X3NSS2-F1
#
_cell.length_a   1.000
_cell.length_b   1.000
_cell.length_c   1.000
_cell.angle_alpha   90.00
_cell.angle_beta   90.00
_cell.angle_gamma   90.00
#
_symmetry.space_group_name_H-M   'P 1'
#
loop_
_entity.id
_entity.type
_entity.pdbx_description
1 polymer ?
#
loop_
_entity_poly.entity_id
_entity_poly.type
_entity_poly.pdbx_seq_one_letter_code
_entity_poly.pdbx_strand_id
1 'polypeptide(L)' 'MKVHINVKNFGPIEEAEIDLRPLTVFVGESNTGKTYLATLIYTLHRHFGGIPQFPWADSVSTYFSF' A
#
# COMPACT_ATOMS: atom_id res chain seq x y z
N MET A 1 14.70 -4.94 2.10
CA MET A 1 13.52 -4.43 2.85
C MET A 1 12.30 -5.14 2.30
N LYS A 2 11.51 -5.81 3.15
CA LYS A 2 10.25 -6.45 2.73
C LYS A 2 9.14 -5.44 3.02
N VAL A 3 8.49 -4.91 1.98
CA VAL A 3 7.38 -3.97 2.12
C VAL A 3 6.13 -4.67 1.66
N HIS A 4 5.20 -4.86 2.60
CA HIS A 4 3.90 -5.45 2.34
C HIS A 4 2.85 -4.35 2.41
N ILE A 5 1.99 -4.26 1.41
CA ILE A 5 0.93 -3.26 1.32
C ILE A 5 -0.40 -3.97 1.19
N ASN A 6 -1.30 -3.69 2.13
CA ASN A 6 -2.70 -4.07 2.07
C ASN A 6 -3.54 -2.81 1.90
N VAL A 7 -4.40 -2.79 0.87
CA VAL A 7 -5.30 -1.68 0.56
C VAL A 7 -6.71 -2.24 0.51
N LYS A 8 -7.65 -1.59 1.22
CA LYS A 8 -9.08 -1.91 1.15
C LYS A 8 -9.89 -0.65 0.99
N ASN A 9 -10.93 -0.69 0.16
CA ASN A 9 -11.90 0.39 -0.07
C ASN A 9 -11.25 1.76 -0.37
N PHE A 10 -10.26 1.80 -1.26
CA PHE A 10 -9.55 3.03 -1.62
C PHE A 10 -9.79 3.40 -3.08
N GLY A 11 -10.65 4.39 -3.31
CA GLY A 11 -11.06 4.80 -4.65
C GLY A 11 -11.66 3.63 -5.43
N PRO A 12 -11.17 3.30 -6.64
CA PRO A 12 -11.67 2.16 -7.43
C PRO A 12 -11.12 0.80 -6.97
N ILE A 13 -10.29 0.75 -5.92
CA ILE A 13 -9.68 -0.50 -5.42
C ILE A 13 -10.53 -1.01 -4.26
N GLU A 14 -11.23 -2.12 -4.46
CA GLU A 14 -11.96 -2.83 -3.41
C GLU A 14 -10.99 -3.49 -2.42
N GLU A 15 -10.05 -4.29 -2.92
CA GLU A 15 -9.00 -4.94 -2.15
C GLU A 15 -7.74 -5.15 -2.99
N ALA A 16 -6.57 -4.95 -2.40
CA ALA A 16 -5.29 -5.29 -3.00
C ALA A 16 -4.24 -5.66 -1.93
N GLU A 17 -3.53 -6.76 -2.16
CA GLU A 17 -2.45 -7.24 -1.30
C GLU A 17 -1.19 -7.45 -2.15
N ILE A 18 -0.13 -6.68 -1.85
CA ILE A 18 1.10 -6.65 -2.68
C ILE A 18 2.34 -6.69 -1.80
N ASP A 19 3.22 -7.65 -2.12
CA ASP A 19 4.61 -7.63 -1.68
C ASP A 19 5.46 -6.84 -2.68
N LEU A 20 5.87 -5.63 -2.30
CA LEU A 20 6.69 -4.79 -3.16
C LEU A 20 8.12 -5.31 -3.27
N ARG A 21 8.59 -5.39 -4.52
CA ARG A 21 9.98 -5.70 -4.90
C ARG A 21 10.61 -4.51 -5.62
N PRO A 22 11.96 -4.44 -5.69
CA PRO A 22 12.65 -3.34 -6.36
C PRO A 22 12.14 -3.03 -7.77
N LEU A 23 11.67 -4.05 -8.49
CA LEU A 23 10.88 -3.91 -9.71
C LEU A 23 9.54 -4.62 -9.52
N THR A 24 8.45 -3.86 -9.57
CA THR A 24 7.07 -4.37 -9.49
C THR A 24 6.30 -3.81 -10.68
N VAL A 25 5.68 -4.69 -11.48
CA VAL A 25 4.91 -4.30 -12.68
C VAL A 25 3.46 -4.71 -12.48
N PHE A 26 2.54 -3.74 -12.57
CA PHE A 26 1.11 -3.99 -12.50
C PHE A 26 0.56 -4.25 -13.90
N VAL A 27 -0.04 -5.42 -14.12
CA VAL A 27 -0.60 -5.85 -15.41
C VAL A 27 -2.08 -6.20 -15.24
N GLY A 28 -2.90 -5.91 -16.24
CA GLY A 28 -4.33 -6.18 -16.26
C GLY A 28 -5.11 -5.17 -17.10
N GLU A 29 -6.40 -5.43 -17.32
CA GLU A 29 -7.30 -4.60 -18.13
C GLU A 29 -7.33 -3.13 -17.70
N SER A 30 -7.58 -2.20 -18.62
CA SER A 30 -7.66 -0.77 -18.27
C SER A 30 -8.73 -0.51 -17.19
N ASN A 31 -8.54 0.55 -16.41
CA ASN A 31 -9.48 1.01 -15.38
C ASN A 31 -9.66 0.09 -14.14
N THR A 32 -8.86 -0.96 -13.97
CA THR A 32 -8.90 -1.85 -12.79
C THR A 32 -8.15 -1.32 -11.55
N GLY A 33 -7.91 0.00 -11.46
CA GLY A 33 -7.23 0.59 -10.31
C GLY A 33 -5.69 0.55 -10.30
N LYS A 34 -5.04 0.01 -11.34
CA LYS A 34 -3.55 -0.06 -11.42
C LYS A 34 -2.85 1.28 -11.25
N THR A 35 -3.29 2.32 -11.97
CA THR A 35 -2.72 3.67 -11.85
C THR A 35 -2.95 4.22 -10.45
N TYR A 36 -4.14 4.00 -9.89
CA TYR A 36 -4.51 4.46 -8.55
C TYR A 36 -3.61 3.83 -7.48
N LEU A 37 -3.38 2.52 -7.59
CA LEU A 37 -2.50 1.76 -6.71
C LEU A 37 -1.04 2.23 -6.83
N ALA A 38 -0.53 2.40 -8.05
CA ALA A 38 0.82 2.90 -8.28
C ALA A 38 1.02 4.32 -7.72
N THR A 39 0.03 5.20 -7.90
CA THR A 39 0.04 6.54 -7.33
C THR A 39 0.02 6.51 -5.81
N LEU A 40 -0.82 5.68 -5.19
CA LEU A 40 -0.85 5.50 -3.72
C LEU A 40 0.52 5.04 -3.20
N ILE A 41 1.11 4.02 -3.82
CA ILE A 41 2.42 3.51 -3.43
C ILE A 41 3.49 4.61 -3.55
N TYR A 42 3.45 5.39 -4.64
CA TYR A 42 4.37 6.49 -4.86
C TYR A 42 4.23 7.59 -3.80
N THR A 43 2.99 8.01 -3.48
CA THR A 43 2.76 9.06 -2.48
C THR A 43 3.16 8.59 -1.09
N LEU A 44 2.82 7.36 -0.71
CA LEU A 44 3.26 6.76 0.54
C LEU A 44 4.80 6.72 0.61
N HIS A 45 5.46 6.23 -0.43
CA HIS A 45 6.91 6.19 -0.47
C HIS A 45 7.55 7.58 -0.36
N ARG A 46 6.98 8.59 -1.04
CA ARG A 46 7.52 9.96 -1.07
C ARG A 46 7.29 10.71 0.24
N HIS A 47 6.12 10.57 0.86
CA HIS A 47 5.76 11.32 2.07
C HIS A 47 6.24 10.63 3.35
N PHE A 48 6.33 9.30 3.35
CA PHE A 48 6.90 8.55 4.48
C PHE A 48 8.40 8.25 4.29
N GLY A 49 9.04 8.74 3.22
CA GLY A 49 10.50 8.89 3.10
C GLY A 49 11.39 7.68 3.42
N GLY A 50 10.82 6.47 3.38
CA GLY A 50 11.41 5.21 3.86
C GLY A 50 10.91 4.85 5.26
N ILE A 51 9.77 4.14 5.35
CA ILE A 51 9.03 3.73 6.57
C ILE A 51 9.88 3.81 7.85
N PRO A 52 10.02 4.98 8.50
CA PRO A 52 10.63 5.08 9.80
C PRO A 52 9.46 5.07 10.76
N GLN A 53 9.19 3.91 11.36
CA GLN A 53 8.41 3.75 12.59
C GLN A 53 7.26 4.75 12.69
N PHE A 54 6.17 4.44 11.98
CA PHE A 54 4.93 5.19 12.11
C PHE A 54 4.59 5.30 13.61
N PRO A 55 4.53 6.50 14.21
CA PRO A 55 4.57 6.67 15.68
C PRO A 55 3.43 5.99 16.45
N TRP A 56 2.41 5.52 15.73
CA TRP A 56 1.22 4.87 16.26
C TRP A 56 0.93 3.51 15.60
N ALA A 57 1.86 2.94 14.84
CA ALA A 57 1.69 1.60 14.25
C ALA A 57 1.45 0.54 15.32
N ASP A 58 2.17 0.60 16.44
CA ASP A 58 1.98 -0.32 17.57
C ASP A 58 0.60 -0.15 18.23
N SER A 59 0.11 1.09 18.28
CA SER A 59 -1.21 1.39 18.82
C SER A 59 -2.31 0.83 17.93
N VAL A 60 -2.19 1.00 16.62
CA VAL A 60 -3.22 0.59 15.67
C VAL A 60 -3.26 -0.91 15.43
N SER A 61 -2.11 -1.60 15.48
CA SER A 61 -2.07 -3.08 15.47
C SER A 61 -2.91 -3.67 16.61
N THR A 62 -2.89 -3.03 17.78
CA THR A 62 -3.65 -3.48 18.96
C THR A 62 -5.18 -3.33 18.78
N TYR A 63 -5.64 -2.31 18.04
CA TYR A 63 -7.07 -2.07 17.81
C TYR A 63 -7.69 -2.96 16.73
N PHE A 64 -6.90 -3.42 15.77
CA PHE A 64 -7.38 -4.26 14.67
C PHE A 64 -7.11 -5.76 14.88
N SER A 65 -6.59 -6.16 16.04
CA SER A 65 -6.34 -7.57 16.42
C SER A 65 -7.52 -8.21 17.16
N PHE A 66 -8.74 -8.08 16.61
CA PHE A 66 -9.92 -8.84 17.05
C PHE A 66 -10.18 -10.03 16.12
#